data_AF-A0A2V8J7D4-F1
#
_entry.id   AF-A0A2V8J7D4-F1
#
_cell.length_a   1.000
_cell.length_b   1.000
_cell.length_c   1.000
_cell.angle_alpha   90.00
_cell.angle_beta   90.00
_cell.angle_gamma   90.00
#
_symmetry.space_group_name_H-M   'P 1'
#
loop_
_entity.id
_entity.type
_entity.pdbx_description
1 polymer ?
#
loop_
_entity_poly.entity_id
_entity_poly.type
_entity_poly.pdbx_seq_one_letter_code
_entity_poly.pdbx_strand_id
1 'polypeptide(L)'
;MELFDIVLTMHGLDSFEQELKNCVEVSLGRQKLKVLRLDRILASNQAANRAKDQLVIPVLADALAASKATKESKRRKKKRPAR
;
A
#
# COMPACT_ATOMS: atom_id res chain seq x y z
N MET A 1 -26.82 3.00 9.43
CA MET A 1 -25.46 3.18 9.99
C MET A 1 -24.94 1.78 10.30
N GLU A 2 -24.09 1.22 9.45
CA GLU A 2 -23.51 -0.11 9.68
C GLU A 2 -22.19 0.05 10.43
N LEU A 3 -22.15 -0.42 11.67
CA LEU A 3 -21.07 -0.11 12.61
C LEU A 3 -19.80 -0.95 12.40
N PHE A 4 -19.89 -2.07 11.67
CA PHE A 4 -18.79 -3.00 11.48
C PHE A 4 -18.77 -3.55 10.05
N ASP A 5 -17.65 -3.32 9.37
CA ASP A 5 -17.32 -3.95 8.09
C ASP A 5 -16.46 -5.19 8.39
N ILE A 6 -17.12 -6.35 8.51
CA ILE A 6 -16.42 -7.62 8.79
C ILE A 6 -16.05 -8.27 7.46
N VAL A 7 -14.75 -8.31 7.17
CA VAL A 7 -14.26 -9.00 5.98
C VAL A 7 -14.16 -10.50 6.28
N LEU A 8 -15.10 -11.27 5.73
CA LEU A 8 -15.12 -12.74 5.86
C LEU A 8 -14.15 -13.43 4.89
N THR A 9 -13.93 -12.82 3.73
CA THR A 9 -13.03 -13.33 2.69
C THR A 9 -12.16 -12.20 2.14
N MET A 10 -10.85 -12.42 2.16
CA MET A 10 -9.87 -11.52 1.54
C MET A 10 -9.67 -11.92 0.08
N HIS A 11 -9.71 -10.94 -0.82
CA HIS A 11 -9.48 -11.12 -2.26
C HIS A 11 -8.20 -10.42 -2.68
N GLY A 12 -7.49 -11.01 -3.64
CA GLY A 12 -6.28 -10.42 -4.23
C GLY A 12 -5.06 -10.33 -3.30
N LEU A 13 -5.03 -11.15 -2.25
CA LEU A 13 -3.89 -11.30 -1.35
C LEU A 13 -3.38 -12.75 -1.38
N ASP A 14 -2.09 -12.89 -1.11
CA ASP A 14 -1.47 -14.20 -0.89
C ASP A 14 -1.74 -14.69 0.54
N SER A 15 -1.16 -15.84 0.91
CA SER A 15 -1.22 -16.31 2.29
C SER A 15 -0.63 -15.27 3.25
N PHE A 16 -1.14 -15.26 4.49
CA PHE A 16 -0.73 -14.31 5.52
C PHE A 16 0.78 -14.25 5.70
N GLU A 17 1.46 -15.39 5.72
CA GLU A 17 2.93 -15.43 5.87
C GLU A 17 3.66 -14.74 4.72
N GLN A 18 3.17 -14.85 3.49
CA GLN A 18 3.76 -14.20 2.33
C GLN A 18 3.51 -12.69 2.37
N GLU A 19 2.30 -12.28 2.72
CA GLU A 19 1.97 -10.86 2.86
C GLU A 19 2.72 -10.19 4.01
N LEU A 20 2.89 -10.90 5.13
CA LEU A 20 3.62 -10.39 6.29
C LEU A 20 5.09 -10.07 5.98
N LYS A 21 5.73 -10.86 5.09
CA LYS A 21 7.10 -10.59 4.59
C LYS A 21 7.16 -9.35 3.71
N ASN A 22 6.04 -9.00 3.07
CA ASN A 22 5.90 -7.88 2.16
C ASN A 22 5.44 -6.60 2.85
N CYS A 23 5.20 -6.61 4.16
CA CYS A 23 4.80 -5.43 4.92
C CYS A 23 5.94 -4.41 5.09
N VAL A 24 5.56 -3.15 5.20
CA VAL A 24 6.39 -2.05 5.68
C VAL A 24 5.98 -1.70 7.11
N GLU A 25 6.96 -1.34 7.95
CA GLU A 25 6.66 -0.80 9.27
C GLU A 25 6.33 0.69 9.17
N VAL A 26 5.20 1.06 9.77
CA VAL A 26 4.74 2.44 9.88
C VAL A 26 4.49 2.74 11.35
N SER A 27 5.03 3.86 11.84
CA SER A 27 4.74 4.34 13.19
C SER A 27 3.40 5.05 13.20
N LEU A 28 2.46 4.55 13.99
CA LEU A 28 1.18 5.20 14.28
C LEU A 28 1.18 5.62 15.76
N GLY A 29 1.53 6.88 16.00
CA GLY A 29 1.76 7.39 17.36
C GLY A 29 2.91 6.64 18.05
N ARG A 30 2.62 5.99 19.19
CA ARG A 30 3.61 5.22 19.96
C ARG A 30 3.76 3.77 19.49
N GLN A 31 2.95 3.33 18.54
CA GLN A 31 2.94 1.94 18.07
C GLN A 31 3.58 1.81 16.70
N LYS A 32 4.29 0.70 16.48
CA LYS A 32 4.77 0.28 15.16
C LYS A 32 3.84 -0.77 14.60
N LEU A 33 3.30 -0.51 13.41
CA LEU A 33 2.37 -1.40 12.74
C LEU A 33 2.99 -1.90 11.44
N LYS A 34 2.79 -3.19 11.15
CA LYS A 34 3.10 -3.76 9.84
C LYS A 34 1.92 -3.50 8.91
N VAL A 35 2.16 -2.74 7.86
CA VAL A 35 1.16 -2.37 6.87
C VAL A 35 1.59 -2.92 5.52
N LEU A 36 0.65 -3.41 4.72
CA LEU A 36 0.95 -3.85 3.35
C LEU A 36 1.52 -2.70 2.52
N ARG A 37 2.38 -3.05 1.55
CA ARG A 37 2.85 -2.06 0.57
C ARG A 37 1.69 -1.54 -0.27
N LEU A 38 1.80 -0.28 -0.69
CA LEU A 38 0.75 0.42 -1.42
C LEU A 38 0.34 -0.27 -2.74
N ASP A 39 1.28 -0.95 -3.41
CA ASP A 39 1.02 -1.77 -4.59
C ASP A 39 0.15 -3.01 -4.27
N ARG A 40 0.40 -3.68 -3.14
CA ARG A 40 -0.43 -4.81 -2.68
C ARG A 40 -1.82 -4.37 -2.22
N ILE A 41 -1.90 -3.23 -1.54
CA ILE A 41 -3.20 -2.63 -1.16
C ILE A 41 -4.03 -2.34 -2.40
N LEU A 42 -3.44 -1.71 -3.43
CA LEU A 42 -4.13 -1.45 -4.69
C LEU A 42 -4.61 -2.74 -5.37
N ALA A 43 -3.77 -3.77 -5.42
CA ALA A 43 -4.11 -5.06 -6.01
C ALA A 43 -5.29 -5.74 -5.30
N SER A 44 -5.31 -5.72 -3.96
CA SER A 44 -6.40 -6.29 -3.16
C SER A 44 -7.71 -5.51 -3.35
N ASN A 45 -7.66 -4.17 -3.40
CA ASN A 45 -8.84 -3.35 -3.66
C ASN A 45 -9.41 -3.55 -5.08
N GLN A 46 -8.54 -3.69 -6.08
CA GLN A 46 -8.96 -4.02 -7.46
C GLN A 46 -9.61 -5.41 -7.54
N ALA A 47 -9.09 -6.38 -6.80
CA ALA A 47 -9.63 -7.74 -6.78
C ALA A 47 -10.96 -7.84 -6.02
N ALA A 48 -11.10 -7.10 -4.91
CA ALA A 48 -12.33 -7.06 -4.12
C ALA A 48 -13.45 -6.28 -4.82
N ASN A 49 -13.10 -5.23 -5.58
CA ASN A 49 -13.99 -4.42 -6.41
C ASN A 49 -15.29 -3.97 -5.70
N ARG A 50 -15.20 -3.64 -4.40
CA ARG A 50 -16.36 -3.17 -3.62
C ARG A 50 -16.65 -1.71 -3.96
N ALA A 51 -17.89 -1.27 -3.77
CA ALA A 51 -18.28 0.11 -4.03
C ALA A 51 -17.43 1.14 -3.27
N LYS A 52 -17.01 0.83 -2.04
CA LYS A 52 -16.07 1.67 -1.26
C LYS A 52 -14.68 1.70 -1.90
N ASP A 53 -14.18 0.55 -2.36
CA ASP A 53 -12.83 0.42 -2.91
C ASP A 53 -12.70 1.17 -4.25
N GLN A 54 -13.76 1.16 -5.08
CA GLN A 54 -13.79 1.86 -6.37
C GLN A 54 -13.51 3.36 -6.25
N LEU A 55 -14.01 4.00 -5.18
CA LEU A 55 -13.76 5.42 -4.93
C LEU A 55 -12.30 5.70 -4.54
N VAL A 56 -11.61 4.70 -3.96
CA VAL A 56 -10.28 4.85 -3.38
C VAL A 56 -9.18 4.41 -4.37
N ILE A 57 -9.48 3.51 -5.31
CA ILE A 57 -8.54 3.01 -6.33
C ILE A 57 -7.80 4.12 -7.08
N PRO A 58 -8.44 5.20 -7.60
CA PRO A 58 -7.73 6.26 -8.32
C PRO A 58 -6.68 6.95 -7.44
N VAL A 59 -7.06 7.28 -6.20
CA VAL A 59 -6.17 7.95 -5.24
C VAL A 59 -4.98 7.07 -4.89
N LEU A 60 -5.18 5.76 -4.70
CA LEU A 60 -4.12 4.81 -4.44
C LEU A 60 -3.16 4.66 -5.63
N ALA A 61 -3.69 4.67 -6.86
CA ALA A 61 -2.88 4.61 -8.08
C ALA A 61 -1.99 5.85 -8.21
N ASP A 62 -2.55 7.04 -8.00
CA ASP A 62 -1.81 8.30 -8.04
C ASP A 62 -0.74 8.38 -6.94
N ALA A 63 -1.10 8.00 -5.71
CA ALA A 63 -0.16 7.94 -4.61
C ALA A 63 1.00 6.97 -4.90
N LEU A 64 0.72 5.82 -5.54
CA LEU A 64 1.73 4.86 -5.94
C LEU A 64 2.67 5.44 -6.99
N ALA A 65 2.13 6.12 -8.02
CA ALA A 65 2.90 6.80 -9.04
C ALA A 65 3.82 7.88 -8.43
N ALA A 66 3.29 8.75 -7.57
CA ALA A 66 4.05 9.79 -6.88
C ALA A 66 5.17 9.21 -5.99
N SER A 67 4.89 8.10 -5.29
CA SER A 67 5.90 7.44 -4.43
C SER A 67 7.07 6.89 -5.24
N LYS A 68 6.81 6.33 -6.43
CA LYS A 68 7.83 5.78 -7.35
C LYS A 68 8.71 6.90 -7.91
N ALA A 69 8.11 7.99 -8.39
CA ALA A 69 8.84 9.15 -8.90
C ALA A 69 9.78 9.77 -7.84
N THR A 70 9.32 9.84 -6.59
CA THR A 70 10.12 10.35 -5.48
C THR A 70 11.33 9.45 -5.17
N LYS A 71 11.12 8.11 -5.16
CA LYS A 71 12.21 7.14 -4.96
C LYS A 71 13.26 7.23 -6.08
N GLU A 72 12.83 7.38 -7.33
CA GLU A 72 13.74 7.50 -8.46
C GLU A 72 14.58 8.79 -8.40
N SER A 73 13.96 9.91 -8.06
CA SER A 73 14.64 11.20 -7.88
C SER A 73 15.71 11.14 -6.78
N LYS A 74 15.43 10.47 -5.66
CA LYS A 74 16.42 10.25 -4.58
C LYS A 74 17.57 9.37 -5.03
N ARG A 75 17.30 8.30 -5.80
CA ARG A 75 18.34 7.42 -6.36
C ARG A 75 19.26 8.17 -7.34
N ARG A 76 18.70 9.01 -8.22
CA ARG A 76 19.46 9.84 -9.17
C ARG A 76 20.37 10.85 -8.44
N LYS A 77 19.89 11.51 -7.38
CA LYS A 77 20.70 12.42 -6.56
C LYS A 77 21.87 11.72 -5.85
N LYS A 78 21.65 10.50 -5.33
CA LYS A 78 22.69 9.71 -4.64
C LYS A 78 23.81 9.22 -5.56
N LYS A 79 23.56 9.10 -6.87
CA LYS A 79 24.53 8.63 -7.88
C LYS A 79 25.45 9.71 -8.44
N ARG A 80 25.20 11.01 -8.17
CA ARG A 80 26.12 12.06 -8.61
C ARG A 80 27.34 12.05 -7.66
N PRO A 81 28.56 11.74 -8.14
CA PRO A 81 29.75 11.87 -7.30
C PRO A 81 29.92 13.34 -6.93
N ALA A 82 30.33 13.60 -5.69
CA ALA A 82 30.77 14.93 -5.27
C ALA A 82 31.96 15.33 -6.16
N ARG A 83 31.85 16.49 -6.80
CA ARG A 83 32.91 17.06 -7.64
C ARG A 83 33.91 17.80 -6.77
#